data_AF-A0A9W6QHG4-F1
#
_entry.id   AF-A0A9W6QHG4-F1
#
_cell.length_a   1.000
_cell.length_b   1.000
_cell.length_c   1.000
_cell.angle_alpha   90.00
_cell.angle_beta   90.00
_cell.angle_gamma   90.00
#
_symmetry.space_group_name_H-M   'P 1'
#
loop_
_entity.id
_entity.type
_entity.pdbx_description
1 polymer ?
#
loop_
_entity_poly.entity_id
_entity_poly.type
_entity_poly.pdbx_seq_one_letter_code
_entity_poly.pdbx_strand_id
1 'polypeptide(L)'
;MPVDLRAVASDYLARRFPGRDPDYRRPQVRLDTDFCRRVARHHDQAPTRADVGDAYLVLCREDLAQYAAIQAAGIVVRPWRGEGQPYPDSRALIDQVTRTGVLWLYLTRCGHGTGTVADHPLLELSGVEVDGEALCHNDILRVVHDLFGHVAARAGFGPRGEFTATGAHLRLYPEAAWPAVFTEQVGQICWYFYGDHLATGGPRYPEQKVFLYPQPFLDEFRRQFHPAR
;
A
#
# COMPACT_ATOMS: atom_id res chain seq x y z
N MET A 1 -6.08 -20.89 16.00
CA MET A 1 -5.18 -21.29 14.90
C MET A 1 -4.65 -20.03 14.24
N PRO A 2 -3.44 -20.04 13.67
CA PRO A 2 -2.93 -18.90 12.91
C PRO A 2 -3.89 -18.53 11.78
N VAL A 3 -4.11 -17.24 11.55
CA VAL A 3 -4.94 -16.75 10.44
C VAL A 3 -4.18 -16.92 9.13
N ASP A 4 -4.77 -17.62 8.17
CA ASP A 4 -4.24 -17.69 6.81
C ASP A 4 -4.71 -16.48 5.99
N LEU A 5 -3.90 -15.42 5.98
CA LEU A 5 -4.20 -14.19 5.25
C LEU A 5 -4.29 -14.38 3.73
N ARG A 6 -3.67 -15.42 3.16
CA ARG A 6 -3.84 -15.73 1.74
C ARG A 6 -5.25 -16.26 1.48
N ALA A 7 -5.73 -17.16 2.33
CA ALA A 7 -7.11 -17.66 2.25
C ALA A 7 -8.12 -16.51 2.41
N VAL A 8 -7.89 -15.60 3.37
CA VAL A 8 -8.73 -14.40 3.56
C VAL A 8 -8.77 -13.53 2.30
N ALA A 9 -7.62 -13.29 1.66
CA ALA A 9 -7.55 -12.51 0.43
C ALA A 9 -8.26 -13.21 -0.75
N SER A 10 -8.13 -14.54 -0.86
CA SER A 10 -8.82 -15.32 -1.88
C SER A 10 -10.34 -15.30 -1.70
N ASP A 11 -10.82 -15.47 -0.47
CA ASP A 11 -12.24 -15.38 -0.13
C ASP A 11 -12.79 -13.96 -0.33
N TYR A 12 -11.95 -12.94 -0.08
CA TYR A 12 -12.30 -11.55 -0.39
C TYR A 12 -12.48 -11.36 -1.89
N LEU A 13 -11.51 -11.80 -2.71
CA LEU A 13 -11.60 -11.74 -4.18
C LEU A 13 -12.86 -12.42 -4.71
N ALA A 14 -13.11 -13.65 -4.28
CA ALA A 14 -14.23 -14.46 -4.76
C ALA A 14 -15.59 -13.77 -4.49
N ARG A 15 -15.74 -13.13 -3.34
CA ARG A 15 -16.99 -12.44 -2.95
C ARG A 15 -17.11 -11.05 -3.55
N ARG A 16 -16.02 -10.27 -3.51
CA ARG A 16 -16.03 -8.84 -3.83
C ARG A 16 -15.95 -8.59 -5.34
N PHE A 17 -15.23 -9.43 -6.08
CA PHE A 17 -15.00 -9.27 -7.51
C PHE A 17 -15.33 -10.54 -8.30
N PRO A 18 -16.63 -10.92 -8.43
CA PRO A 18 -17.03 -12.04 -9.25
C PRO A 18 -16.48 -11.91 -10.68
N GLY A 19 -15.79 -12.94 -11.15
CA GLY A 19 -15.15 -12.96 -12.48
C GLY A 19 -13.65 -12.64 -12.49
N ARG A 20 -13.05 -12.20 -11.36
CA ARG A 20 -11.59 -12.23 -11.19
C ARG A 20 -11.14 -13.61 -10.72
N ASP A 21 -9.92 -13.99 -11.07
CA ASP A 21 -9.27 -15.18 -10.49
C ASP A 21 -9.24 -15.03 -8.96
N PRO A 22 -9.92 -15.90 -8.20
CA PRO A 22 -10.00 -15.79 -6.76
C PRO A 22 -8.71 -16.27 -6.07
N ASP A 23 -7.79 -16.94 -6.76
CA ASP A 23 -6.58 -17.46 -6.12
C ASP A 23 -5.58 -16.32 -5.87
N TYR A 24 -5.46 -15.88 -4.61
CA TYR A 24 -4.51 -14.85 -4.20
C TYR A 24 -3.07 -15.38 -4.20
N ARG A 25 -2.34 -15.10 -5.29
CA ARG A 25 -0.96 -15.55 -5.51
C ARG A 25 0.01 -14.40 -5.44
N ARG A 26 1.20 -14.68 -4.91
CA ARG A 26 2.37 -13.82 -5.02
C ARG A 26 2.79 -13.72 -6.50
N PRO A 27 2.76 -12.52 -7.12
CA PRO A 27 3.19 -12.37 -8.50
C PRO A 27 4.71 -12.49 -8.63
N GLN A 28 5.19 -12.91 -9.81
CA GLN A 28 6.60 -12.80 -10.16
C GLN A 28 6.84 -11.41 -10.74
N VAL A 29 7.82 -10.70 -10.18
CA VAL A 29 8.14 -9.31 -10.56
C VAL A 29 9.50 -9.23 -11.22
N ARG A 30 9.52 -8.65 -12.42
CA ARG A 30 10.75 -8.14 -13.06
C ARG A 30 10.83 -6.64 -12.85
N LEU A 31 11.63 -6.22 -11.86
CA LEU A 31 11.84 -4.81 -11.58
C LEU A 31 12.60 -4.14 -12.73
N ASP A 32 11.98 -3.16 -13.36
CA ASP A 32 12.60 -2.27 -14.35
C ASP A 32 13.03 -0.96 -13.67
N THR A 33 14.34 -0.76 -13.55
CA THR A 33 14.91 0.41 -12.88
C THR A 33 14.74 1.70 -13.69
N ASP A 34 14.66 1.62 -15.02
CA ASP A 34 14.43 2.79 -15.86
C ASP A 34 12.97 3.22 -15.78
N PHE A 35 12.03 2.27 -15.69
CA PHE A 35 10.66 2.58 -15.32
C PHE A 35 10.60 3.31 -13.98
N CYS A 36 11.25 2.79 -12.93
CA CYS A 36 11.25 3.42 -11.62
C CYS A 36 11.78 4.86 -11.66
N ARG A 37 12.87 5.11 -12.39
CA ARG A 37 13.41 6.48 -12.55
C ARG A 37 12.44 7.42 -13.26
N ARG A 38 11.72 6.93 -14.29
CA ARG A 38 10.69 7.74 -14.98
C ARG A 38 9.50 8.05 -14.06
N VAL A 39 9.03 7.08 -13.29
CA VAL A 39 7.97 7.27 -12.28
C VAL A 39 8.42 8.28 -11.22
N ALA A 40 9.66 8.17 -10.73
CA ALA A 40 10.22 9.07 -9.73
C ALA A 40 10.30 10.51 -10.24
N ARG A 41 10.82 10.72 -11.47
CA ARG A 41 10.89 12.05 -12.09
C ARG A 41 9.51 12.65 -12.31
N HIS A 42 8.55 11.84 -12.74
CA HIS A 42 7.18 12.30 -12.89
C HIS A 42 6.57 12.68 -11.53
N HIS A 43 6.83 11.90 -10.47
CA HIS A 43 6.39 12.23 -9.11
C HIS A 43 6.91 13.60 -8.67
N ASP A 44 8.20 13.86 -8.92
CA ASP A 44 8.87 15.10 -8.54
C ASP A 44 8.25 16.32 -9.23
N GLN A 45 7.98 16.18 -10.53
CA GLN A 45 7.42 17.24 -11.39
C GLN A 45 5.90 17.39 -11.27
N ALA A 46 5.20 16.38 -10.74
CA ALA A 46 3.75 16.40 -10.60
C ALA A 46 3.29 17.55 -9.68
N PRO A 47 2.12 18.14 -9.95
CA PRO A 47 1.55 19.15 -9.05
C PRO A 47 1.26 18.53 -7.68
N THR A 48 1.35 19.33 -6.63
CA THR A 48 0.96 18.90 -5.27
C THR A 48 -0.52 18.51 -5.20
N ARG A 49 -1.38 19.10 -6.05
CA ARG A 49 -2.81 18.77 -6.17
C ARG A 49 -3.30 18.85 -7.61
N ALA A 50 -4.07 17.87 -8.03
CA ALA A 50 -4.83 17.83 -9.29
C ALA A 50 -6.23 17.26 -9.05
N ASP A 51 -7.12 17.36 -10.03
CA ASP A 51 -8.37 16.62 -10.01
C ASP A 51 -8.09 15.12 -10.16
N VAL A 52 -8.66 14.34 -9.26
CA VAL A 52 -8.47 12.88 -9.16
C VAL A 52 -9.79 12.12 -9.30
N GLY A 53 -10.88 12.83 -9.61
CA GLY A 53 -12.24 12.27 -9.65
C GLY A 53 -12.56 11.45 -8.40
N ASP A 54 -13.18 10.29 -8.59
CA ASP A 54 -13.57 9.40 -7.49
C ASP A 54 -12.45 8.43 -7.06
N ALA A 55 -11.26 8.48 -7.65
CA ALA A 55 -10.24 7.42 -7.46
C ALA A 55 -9.85 7.25 -5.99
N TYR A 56 -9.64 8.35 -5.26
CA TYR A 56 -9.34 8.32 -3.82
C TYR A 56 -10.54 7.93 -2.97
N LEU A 57 -11.75 8.36 -3.34
CA LEU A 57 -12.97 7.95 -2.64
C LEU A 57 -13.18 6.43 -2.74
N VAL A 58 -12.96 5.86 -3.92
CA VAL A 58 -13.06 4.41 -4.16
C VAL A 58 -11.95 3.66 -3.41
N LEU A 59 -10.72 4.18 -3.41
CA LEU A 59 -9.60 3.66 -2.61
C LEU A 59 -9.98 3.59 -1.12
N CYS A 60 -10.37 4.72 -0.52
CA CYS A 60 -10.73 4.81 0.90
C CYS A 60 -11.86 3.85 1.30
N ARG A 61 -12.89 3.71 0.44
CA ARG A 61 -14.02 2.79 0.69
C ARG A 61 -13.57 1.32 0.60
N GLU A 62 -12.72 0.99 -0.37
CA GLU A 62 -12.24 -0.37 -0.53
C GLU A 62 -11.25 -0.75 0.58
N ASP A 63 -10.41 0.18 1.05
CA ASP A 63 -9.54 0.00 2.20
C ASP A 63 -10.33 -0.36 3.46
N LEU A 64 -11.43 0.34 3.73
CA LEU A 64 -12.32 0.02 4.86
C LEU A 64 -12.98 -1.36 4.73
N ALA A 65 -13.37 -1.76 3.51
CA ALA A 65 -13.96 -3.09 3.28
C ALA A 65 -12.92 -4.21 3.48
N GLN A 66 -11.69 -3.99 3.01
CA GLN A 66 -10.55 -4.88 3.24
C GLN A 66 -10.19 -4.98 4.72
N TYR A 67 -10.16 -3.85 5.43
CA TYR A 67 -9.93 -3.78 6.87
C TYR A 67 -10.99 -4.56 7.66
N ALA A 68 -12.27 -4.43 7.30
CA ALA A 68 -13.34 -5.20 7.92
C ALA A 68 -13.16 -6.72 7.71
N ALA A 69 -12.67 -7.15 6.53
CA ALA A 69 -12.38 -8.56 6.26
C ALA A 69 -11.21 -9.08 7.10
N ILE A 70 -10.17 -8.27 7.30
CA ILE A 70 -9.03 -8.56 8.19
C ILE A 70 -9.50 -8.75 9.63
N GLN A 71 -10.34 -7.85 10.14
CA GLN A 71 -10.88 -7.93 11.50
C GLN A 71 -11.77 -9.16 11.67
N ALA A 72 -12.65 -9.44 10.69
CA ALA A 72 -13.51 -10.64 10.71
C ALA A 72 -12.70 -11.94 10.70
N ALA A 73 -11.51 -11.94 10.10
CA ALA A 73 -10.59 -13.07 10.12
C ALA A 73 -9.84 -13.23 11.47
N GLY A 74 -9.98 -12.28 12.40
CA GLY A 74 -9.39 -12.34 13.74
C GLY A 74 -8.01 -11.71 13.84
N ILE A 75 -7.56 -10.95 12.84
CA ILE A 75 -6.34 -10.14 12.98
C ILE A 75 -6.65 -8.92 13.84
N VAL A 76 -5.80 -8.68 14.84
CA VAL A 76 -5.88 -7.53 15.74
C VAL A 76 -4.89 -6.48 15.26
N VAL A 77 -5.38 -5.28 14.98
CA VAL A 77 -4.54 -4.11 14.69
C VAL A 77 -4.36 -3.32 15.98
N ARG A 78 -3.14 -2.85 16.25
CA ARG A 78 -2.84 -1.99 17.39
C ARG A 78 -1.91 -0.84 16.98
N PRO A 79 -2.15 0.40 17.44
CA PRO A 79 -1.22 1.50 17.22
C PRO A 79 0.13 1.22 17.88
N TRP A 80 1.22 1.40 17.14
CA TRP A 80 2.57 1.40 17.70
C TRP A 80 2.81 2.72 18.43
N ARG A 81 3.08 2.64 19.74
CA ARG A 81 3.34 3.79 20.62
C ARG A 81 4.81 3.90 21.07
N GLY A 82 5.67 3.00 20.62
CA GLY A 82 7.10 3.01 20.92
C GLY A 82 7.89 3.97 20.03
N GLU A 83 9.19 4.10 20.31
CA GLU A 83 10.11 4.83 19.45
C GLU A 83 10.37 4.08 18.14
N GLY A 84 10.64 4.83 17.07
CA GLY A 84 10.97 4.27 15.75
C GLY A 84 9.82 3.48 15.11
N GLN A 85 10.17 2.66 14.11
CA GLN A 85 9.22 1.79 13.43
C GLN A 85 9.01 0.49 14.24
N PRO A 86 7.81 -0.11 14.22
CA PRO A 86 7.50 -1.35 14.95
C PRO A 86 8.28 -2.57 14.44
N TYR A 87 8.77 -2.52 13.20
CA TYR A 87 9.45 -3.63 12.54
C TYR A 87 10.77 -3.17 11.91
N PRO A 88 11.89 -3.85 12.19
CA PRO A 88 13.16 -3.55 11.54
C PRO A 88 13.17 -3.95 10.06
N ASP A 89 12.37 -4.96 9.68
CA ASP A 89 12.25 -5.44 8.32
C ASP A 89 10.92 -6.19 8.10
N SER A 90 10.67 -6.56 6.84
CA SER A 90 9.48 -7.31 6.43
C SER A 90 9.39 -8.71 7.06
N ARG A 91 10.53 -9.33 7.40
CA ARG A 91 10.51 -10.66 8.02
C ARG A 91 9.96 -10.55 9.44
N ALA A 92 10.38 -9.53 10.19
CA ALA A 92 9.84 -9.25 11.52
C ALA A 92 8.33 -8.96 11.48
N LEU A 93 7.85 -8.17 10.51
CA LEU A 93 6.42 -7.95 10.27
C LEU A 93 5.69 -9.29 10.03
N ILE A 94 6.17 -10.08 9.06
CA ILE A 94 5.54 -11.36 8.67
C ILE A 94 5.53 -12.33 9.86
N ASP A 95 6.65 -12.49 10.55
CA ASP A 95 6.78 -13.41 11.68
C ASP A 95 5.88 -12.96 12.85
N GLN A 96 5.79 -11.66 13.13
CA GLN A 96 4.89 -11.12 14.16
C GLN A 96 3.42 -11.45 13.84
N VAL A 97 2.94 -11.08 12.67
CA VAL A 97 1.52 -11.25 12.30
C VAL A 97 1.17 -12.73 12.21
N THR A 98 2.00 -13.55 11.56
CA THR A 98 1.71 -15.00 11.39
C THR A 98 1.75 -15.78 12.70
N ARG A 99 2.57 -15.37 13.68
CA ARG A 99 2.65 -16.03 14.98
C ARG A 99 1.59 -15.58 15.96
N THR A 100 1.21 -14.31 15.94
CA THR A 100 0.40 -13.69 17.01
C THR A 100 -0.99 -13.25 16.55
N GLY A 101 -1.20 -13.08 15.26
CA GLY A 101 -2.39 -12.43 14.71
C GLY A 101 -2.46 -10.93 15.00
N VAL A 102 -1.36 -10.30 15.46
CA VAL A 102 -1.32 -8.87 15.80
C VAL A 102 -0.46 -8.09 14.80
N LEU A 103 -1.02 -7.03 14.22
CA LEU A 103 -0.30 -6.00 13.49
C LEU A 103 -0.08 -4.77 14.38
N TRP A 104 1.17 -4.33 14.51
CA TRP A 104 1.54 -3.05 15.10
C TRP A 104 1.61 -2.01 14.00
N LEU A 105 0.61 -1.13 13.95
CA LEU A 105 0.48 -0.09 12.96
C LEU A 105 1.42 1.08 13.26
N TYR A 106 2.28 1.43 12.30
CA TYR A 106 3.02 2.68 12.35
C TYR A 106 2.12 3.84 11.89
N LEU A 107 1.70 4.67 12.85
CA LEU A 107 0.72 5.72 12.62
C LEU A 107 1.22 6.78 11.64
N THR A 108 0.30 7.30 10.83
CA THR A 108 0.56 8.36 9.86
C THR A 108 1.16 9.59 10.49
N ARG A 109 0.64 10.02 11.65
CA ARG A 109 1.21 11.15 12.41
C ARG A 109 2.67 10.97 12.86
N CYS A 110 3.19 9.73 12.87
CA CYS A 110 4.58 9.43 13.25
C CYS A 110 5.53 9.36 12.03
N GLY A 111 5.00 9.20 10.82
CA GLY A 111 5.80 8.91 9.64
C GLY A 111 5.05 9.14 8.33
N HIS A 112 4.59 10.36 8.12
CA HIS A 112 4.08 10.86 6.84
C HIS A 112 5.11 11.83 6.27
N GLY A 113 5.27 11.86 4.93
CA GLY A 113 6.24 12.72 4.27
C GLY A 113 6.08 14.21 4.61
N THR A 114 7.03 15.03 4.19
CA THR A 114 6.94 16.49 4.39
C THR A 114 5.90 17.11 3.47
N GLY A 115 5.31 18.24 3.88
CA GLY A 115 4.27 18.90 3.10
C GLY A 115 2.90 18.31 3.40
N THR A 116 2.15 18.96 4.28
CA THR A 116 0.72 18.69 4.41
C THR A 116 0.04 19.34 3.23
N VAL A 117 -0.37 18.55 2.23
CA VAL A 117 -1.43 19.00 1.33
C VAL A 117 -2.64 19.21 2.22
N ALA A 118 -3.05 20.47 2.39
CA ALA A 118 -4.31 20.76 3.05
C ALA A 118 -5.39 19.89 2.39
N ASP A 119 -6.14 19.16 3.21
CA ASP A 119 -7.22 18.28 2.77
C ASP A 119 -6.76 17.14 1.83
N HIS A 120 -5.64 16.48 2.14
CA HIS A 120 -5.29 15.21 1.52
C HIS A 120 -6.36 14.16 1.88
N PRO A 121 -7.02 13.48 0.91
CA PRO A 121 -8.11 12.55 1.21
C PRO A 121 -7.73 11.44 2.20
N LEU A 122 -6.48 10.97 2.13
CA LEU A 122 -5.97 9.96 3.06
C LEU A 122 -5.70 10.46 4.50
N LEU A 123 -5.66 11.78 4.73
CA LEU A 123 -5.51 12.34 6.07
C LEU A 123 -6.85 12.54 6.78
N GLU A 124 -7.97 12.39 6.08
CA GLU A 124 -9.30 12.41 6.68
C GLU A 124 -9.50 11.21 7.62
N LEU A 125 -10.29 11.42 8.67
CA LEU A 125 -10.63 10.35 9.62
C LEU A 125 -11.45 9.28 8.91
N SER A 126 -11.04 8.02 9.08
CA SER A 126 -11.67 6.86 8.45
C SER A 126 -12.96 6.40 9.15
N GLY A 127 -13.22 6.92 10.36
CA GLY A 127 -14.27 6.45 11.27
C GLY A 127 -13.90 5.22 12.09
N VAL A 128 -12.68 4.68 11.94
CA VAL A 128 -12.16 3.58 12.76
C VAL A 128 -11.39 4.12 13.95
N GLU A 129 -11.68 3.60 15.14
CA GLU A 129 -10.92 3.87 16.37
C GLU A 129 -10.35 2.57 16.94
N VAL A 130 -9.07 2.58 17.33
CA VAL A 130 -8.38 1.43 17.91
C VAL A 130 -7.56 1.88 19.11
N ASP A 131 -7.79 1.27 20.27
CA ASP A 131 -7.07 1.58 21.52
C ASP A 131 -7.03 3.10 21.83
N GLY A 132 -8.15 3.79 21.57
CA GLY A 132 -8.31 5.24 21.76
C GLY A 132 -7.63 6.12 20.70
N GLU A 133 -7.12 5.54 19.61
CA GLU A 133 -6.53 6.26 18.48
C GLU A 133 -7.53 6.28 17.30
N ALA A 134 -7.95 7.48 16.87
CA ALA A 134 -8.75 7.65 15.67
C ALA A 134 -7.86 7.55 14.43
N LEU A 135 -8.12 6.57 13.57
CA LEU A 135 -7.29 6.27 12.41
C LEU A 135 -7.73 7.10 11.20
N CYS A 136 -6.78 7.69 10.47
CA CYS A 136 -7.04 8.30 9.17
C CYS A 136 -7.09 7.23 8.06
N HIS A 137 -7.57 7.59 6.88
CA HIS A 137 -7.60 6.66 5.74
C HIS A 137 -6.21 6.13 5.35
N ASN A 138 -5.14 6.92 5.52
CA ASN A 138 -3.77 6.46 5.27
C ASN A 138 -3.33 5.37 6.26
N ASP A 139 -3.82 5.43 7.49
CA ASP A 139 -3.57 4.37 8.47
C ASP A 139 -4.25 3.06 8.04
N ILE A 140 -5.48 3.14 7.53
CA ILE A 140 -6.18 1.97 6.99
C ILE A 140 -5.46 1.42 5.77
N LEU A 141 -5.04 2.28 4.82
CA LEU A 141 -4.25 1.90 3.65
C LEU A 141 -2.97 1.14 4.05
N ARG A 142 -2.24 1.65 5.06
CA ARG A 142 -1.06 0.99 5.62
C ARG A 142 -1.37 -0.38 6.18
N VAL A 143 -2.44 -0.51 6.96
CA VAL A 143 -2.87 -1.81 7.52
C VAL A 143 -3.15 -2.82 6.42
N VAL A 144 -3.97 -2.46 5.43
CA VAL A 144 -4.37 -3.41 4.39
C VAL A 144 -3.20 -3.76 3.47
N HIS A 145 -2.31 -2.80 3.19
CA HIS A 145 -1.09 -3.02 2.43
C HIS A 145 -0.09 -3.92 3.17
N ASP A 146 0.15 -3.69 4.46
CA ASP A 146 1.03 -4.54 5.27
C ASP A 146 0.51 -5.98 5.30
N LEU A 147 -0.80 -6.17 5.51
CA LEU A 147 -1.37 -7.50 5.67
C LEU A 147 -1.54 -8.24 4.34
N PHE A 148 -2.15 -7.63 3.33
CA PHE A 148 -2.38 -8.29 2.05
C PHE A 148 -1.19 -8.19 1.10
N GLY A 149 -0.49 -7.05 1.09
CA GLY A 149 0.71 -6.85 0.29
C GLY A 149 1.92 -7.59 0.86
N HIS A 150 2.34 -7.27 2.09
CA HIS A 150 3.57 -7.86 2.65
C HIS A 150 3.35 -9.24 3.26
N VAL A 151 2.33 -9.43 4.11
CA VAL A 151 2.16 -10.71 4.82
C VAL A 151 1.58 -11.81 3.93
N ALA A 152 0.43 -11.58 3.30
CA ALA A 152 -0.22 -12.60 2.46
C ALA A 152 0.60 -12.96 1.21
N ALA A 153 1.25 -11.97 0.59
CA ALA A 153 2.12 -12.21 -0.57
C ALA A 153 3.57 -12.57 -0.19
N ARG A 154 3.94 -12.54 1.11
CA ARG A 154 5.31 -12.75 1.60
C ARG A 154 6.33 -11.88 0.85
N ALA A 155 6.06 -10.59 0.80
CA ALA A 155 6.83 -9.60 0.05
C ALA A 155 7.66 -8.70 0.99
N GLY A 156 8.89 -8.37 0.58
CA GLY A 156 9.80 -7.54 1.38
C GLY A 156 9.58 -6.03 1.26
N PHE A 157 10.27 -5.23 2.07
CA PHE A 157 10.22 -3.75 2.03
C PHE A 157 11.20 -3.10 1.02
N GLY A 158 12.04 -3.91 0.36
CA GLY A 158 12.89 -3.41 -0.72
C GLY A 158 12.11 -3.19 -2.02
N PRO A 159 12.68 -2.50 -3.02
CA PRO A 159 11.98 -2.13 -4.27
C PRO A 159 11.20 -3.26 -4.97
N ARG A 160 11.84 -4.42 -5.13
CA ARG A 160 11.21 -5.60 -5.73
C ARG A 160 10.08 -6.13 -4.86
N GLY A 161 10.25 -6.07 -3.54
CA GLY A 161 9.26 -6.50 -2.57
C GLY A 161 8.04 -5.59 -2.59
N GLU A 162 8.22 -4.27 -2.61
CA GLU A 162 7.15 -3.28 -2.75
C GLU A 162 6.33 -3.46 -4.04
N PHE A 163 7.01 -3.70 -5.16
CA PHE A 163 6.31 -4.02 -6.42
C PHE A 163 5.54 -5.34 -6.31
N THR A 164 6.09 -6.34 -5.61
CA THR A 164 5.41 -7.63 -5.39
C THR A 164 4.18 -7.45 -4.49
N ALA A 165 4.32 -6.68 -3.40
CA ALA A 165 3.26 -6.36 -2.45
C ALA A 165 2.15 -5.59 -3.14
N THR A 166 2.48 -4.48 -3.80
CA THR A 166 1.53 -3.65 -4.55
C THR A 166 0.86 -4.43 -5.67
N GLY A 167 1.61 -5.21 -6.46
CA GLY A 167 1.05 -6.00 -7.56
C GLY A 167 0.07 -7.08 -7.10
N ALA A 168 0.33 -7.72 -5.95
CA ALA A 168 -0.61 -8.65 -5.34
C ALA A 168 -1.85 -7.90 -4.81
N HIS A 169 -1.61 -6.84 -4.04
CA HIS A 169 -2.64 -6.05 -3.36
C HIS A 169 -3.58 -5.34 -4.33
N LEU A 170 -3.08 -4.87 -5.48
CA LEU A 170 -3.87 -4.20 -6.52
C LEU A 170 -5.08 -5.05 -7.00
N ARG A 171 -4.96 -6.38 -6.94
CA ARG A 171 -6.05 -7.31 -7.27
C ARG A 171 -7.26 -7.18 -6.34
N LEU A 172 -7.05 -6.71 -5.10
CA LEU A 172 -8.08 -6.48 -4.09
C LEU A 172 -8.79 -5.12 -4.26
N TYR A 173 -8.44 -4.35 -5.30
CA TYR A 173 -9.07 -3.06 -5.59
C TYR A 173 -9.92 -3.08 -6.86
N PRO A 174 -11.06 -2.36 -6.90
CA PRO A 174 -11.72 -2.05 -8.17
C PRO A 174 -10.78 -1.24 -9.07
N GLU A 175 -10.91 -1.39 -10.39
CA GLU A 175 -9.99 -0.74 -11.34
C GLU A 175 -9.98 0.79 -11.23
N ALA A 176 -11.11 1.38 -10.81
CA ALA A 176 -11.24 2.82 -10.58
C ALA A 176 -10.32 3.35 -9.45
N ALA A 177 -9.88 2.52 -8.51
CA ALA A 177 -8.93 2.91 -7.46
C ALA A 177 -7.46 2.74 -7.88
N TRP A 178 -7.18 1.99 -8.96
CA TRP A 178 -5.80 1.66 -9.33
C TRP A 178 -4.90 2.87 -9.57
N PRO A 179 -5.35 3.96 -10.21
CA PRO A 179 -4.53 5.16 -10.36
C PRO A 179 -4.13 5.81 -9.02
N ALA A 180 -5.02 5.79 -8.02
CA ALA A 180 -4.72 6.33 -6.69
C ALA A 180 -3.76 5.40 -5.92
N VAL A 181 -4.01 4.08 -5.93
CA VAL A 181 -3.09 3.08 -5.36
C VAL A 181 -1.69 3.19 -5.96
N PHE A 182 -1.61 3.39 -7.28
CA PHE A 182 -0.34 3.57 -7.97
C PHE A 182 0.41 4.80 -7.46
N THR A 183 -0.29 5.92 -7.29
CA THR A 183 0.31 7.17 -6.78
C THR A 183 0.87 6.98 -5.37
N GLU A 184 0.07 6.38 -4.50
CA GLU A 184 0.37 6.25 -3.07
C GLU A 184 1.41 5.17 -2.75
N GLN A 185 1.48 4.10 -3.55
CA GLN A 185 2.43 3.01 -3.33
C GLN A 185 3.58 3.08 -4.34
N VAL A 186 3.32 2.90 -5.63
CA VAL A 186 4.39 2.81 -6.65
C VAL A 186 5.11 4.13 -6.83
N GLY A 187 4.38 5.24 -6.92
CA GLY A 187 4.93 6.58 -7.10
C GLY A 187 5.92 6.94 -6.00
N GLN A 188 5.46 6.82 -4.74
CA GLN A 188 6.26 7.12 -3.56
C GLN A 188 7.49 6.20 -3.44
N ILE A 189 7.33 4.88 -3.66
CA ILE A 189 8.43 3.91 -3.60
C ILE A 189 9.46 4.15 -4.71
N CYS A 190 9.01 4.41 -5.94
CA CYS A 190 9.91 4.75 -7.03
C CYS A 190 10.69 6.03 -6.72
N TRP A 191 10.03 7.06 -6.19
CA TRP A 191 10.71 8.29 -5.78
C TRP A 191 11.73 8.00 -4.68
N TYR A 192 11.35 7.30 -3.61
CA TYR A 192 12.21 6.98 -2.46
C TYR A 192 13.49 6.23 -2.85
N PHE A 193 13.39 5.23 -3.73
CA PHE A 193 14.54 4.37 -4.09
C PHE A 193 15.28 4.77 -5.37
N TYR A 194 14.68 5.58 -6.25
CA TYR A 194 15.23 5.87 -7.58
C TYR A 194 15.14 7.35 -8.00
N GLY A 195 14.69 8.23 -7.11
CA GLY A 195 14.58 9.65 -7.38
C GLY A 195 15.94 10.34 -7.51
N ASP A 196 15.99 11.38 -8.34
CA ASP A 196 17.22 12.15 -8.60
C ASP A 196 17.73 12.86 -7.31
N HIS A 197 16.86 13.04 -6.29
CA HIS A 197 17.24 13.59 -4.98
C HIS A 197 18.34 12.76 -4.26
N LEU A 198 18.46 11.47 -4.58
CA LEU A 198 19.49 10.58 -4.04
C LEU A 198 20.90 10.95 -4.50
N ALA A 199 21.03 11.69 -5.61
CA ALA A 199 22.34 12.19 -6.06
C ALA A 199 22.83 13.37 -5.21
N THR A 200 21.90 14.11 -4.59
CA THR A 200 22.18 15.33 -3.82
C THR A 200 21.98 15.17 -2.31
N GLY A 201 21.53 13.99 -1.87
CA GLY A 201 21.17 13.72 -0.48
C GLY A 201 20.99 12.23 -0.21
N GLY A 202 20.38 11.89 0.93
CA GLY A 202 20.05 10.52 1.29
C GLY A 202 18.57 10.19 1.11
N PRO A 203 18.18 8.92 1.33
CA PRO A 203 16.79 8.51 1.34
C PRO A 203 15.97 9.32 2.35
N ARG A 204 14.81 9.79 1.92
CA ARG A 204 13.83 10.50 2.75
C ARG A 204 12.43 10.22 2.21
N TYR A 205 11.39 10.45 3.02
CA TYR A 205 10.02 10.31 2.52
C TYR A 205 9.68 11.41 1.49
N PRO A 206 8.92 11.08 0.43
CA PRO A 206 8.49 12.06 -0.57
C PRO A 206 7.55 13.10 0.01
N GLU A 207 7.49 14.27 -0.63
CA GLU A 207 6.38 15.18 -0.42
C GLU A 207 5.07 14.46 -0.74
N GLN A 208 4.06 14.65 0.10
CA GLN A 208 2.75 14.04 -0.14
C GLN A 208 2.00 14.85 -1.19
N LYS A 209 1.39 14.19 -2.16
CA LYS A 209 0.75 14.83 -3.33
C LYS A 209 -0.54 14.10 -3.69
N VAL A 210 -1.55 14.86 -4.13
CA VAL A 210 -2.83 14.33 -4.59
C VAL A 210 -2.93 14.52 -6.11
N PHE A 211 -2.56 13.50 -6.87
CA PHE A 211 -2.67 13.50 -8.32
C PHE A 211 -2.78 12.05 -8.83
N LEU A 212 -3.08 11.88 -10.13
CA LEU A 212 -3.05 10.57 -10.78
C LEU A 212 -1.97 10.55 -11.85
N TYR A 213 -1.19 9.47 -11.89
CA TYR A 213 -0.24 9.25 -12.98
C TYR A 213 -0.99 9.03 -14.30
N PRO A 214 -0.39 9.46 -15.45
CA PRO A 214 -0.89 9.08 -16.77
C PRO A 214 -1.02 7.57 -16.91
N GLN A 215 -2.12 7.11 -17.52
CA GLN A 215 -2.45 5.69 -17.72
C GLN A 215 -1.29 4.81 -18.24
N PRO A 216 -0.41 5.28 -19.16
CA PRO A 216 0.71 4.46 -19.63
C PRO A 216 1.66 3.97 -18.52
N PHE A 217 1.82 4.72 -17.42
CA PHE A 217 2.63 4.27 -16.28
C PHE A 217 2.00 3.07 -15.58
N LEU A 218 0.68 3.11 -15.36
CA LEU A 218 -0.07 2.02 -14.75
C LEU A 218 -0.06 0.78 -15.66
N ASP A 219 -0.23 0.96 -16.97
CA ASP A 219 -0.19 -0.15 -17.92
C ASP A 219 1.19 -0.81 -17.97
N GLU A 220 2.27 -0.01 -17.94
CA GLU A 220 3.63 -0.52 -17.90
C GLU A 220 3.93 -1.27 -16.61
N PHE A 221 3.51 -0.74 -15.45
CA PHE A 221 3.61 -1.42 -14.18
C PHE A 221 2.92 -2.78 -14.19
N ARG A 222 1.69 -2.84 -14.72
CA ARG A 222 0.93 -4.10 -14.81
C ARG A 222 1.63 -5.15 -15.67
N ARG A 223 2.38 -4.73 -16.71
CA ARG A 223 3.17 -5.65 -17.56
C ARG A 223 4.40 -6.23 -16.86
N GLN A 224 4.83 -5.69 -15.72
CA GLN A 224 5.96 -6.22 -14.95
C GLN A 224 5.62 -7.46 -14.12
N PHE A 225 4.33 -7.81 -14.04
CA PHE A 225 3.85 -9.01 -13.36
C PHE A 225 3.64 -10.14 -14.34
N HIS A 226 4.19 -11.30 -14.00
CA HIS A 226 3.98 -12.53 -14.75
C HIS A 226 3.26 -13.56 -13.88
N PRO A 227 2.43 -14.44 -14.48
CA PRO A 227 1.90 -15.60 -13.79
C PRO A 227 3.06 -16.37 -13.14
N ALA A 228 2.88 -16.78 -11.88
CA ALA A 228 3.80 -17.73 -11.28
C ALA A 228 3.80 -19.01 -12.13
N ARG A 229 4.98 -19.41 -12.62
CA ARG A 229 5.16 -20.68 -13.33
C ARG A 229 4.89 -21.86 -12.39
#